data_AF-A0A6M4X069-F1
#
_entry.id   AF-A0A6M4X069-F1
#
_cell.length_a   1.000
_cell.length_b   1.000
_cell.length_c   1.000
_cell.angle_alpha   90.00
_cell.angle_beta   90.00
_cell.angle_gamma   90.00
#
_symmetry.space_group_name_H-M   'P 1'
#
loop_
_entity.id
_entity.type
_entity.pdbx_description
1 polymer ?
#
loop_
_entity_poly.entity_id
_entity_poly.type
_entity_poly.pdbx_seq_one_letter_code
_entity_poly.pdbx_strand_id
1 'polypeptide(L)'
;MPVITSRLEAVQYDGTNGAFIASEFLSSTTVGSDDGQLLALVDGTNDPQVRLGWWVIRQAISVGLFQYLGTYNDDDFRARYAELP
;
A
#
# COMPACT_ATOMS: atom_id res chain seq x y z
N MET A 1 -0.15 -22.37 -22.77
CA MET A 1 -1.07 -22.25 -21.63
C MET A 1 -1.03 -20.80 -21.18
N PRO A 2 -2.16 -20.09 -21.04
CA PRO A 2 -2.15 -18.74 -20.50
C PRO A 2 -1.70 -18.77 -19.04
N VAL A 3 -0.80 -17.86 -18.66
CA VAL A 3 -0.39 -17.63 -17.27
C VAL A 3 -1.25 -16.49 -16.74
N ILE A 4 -2.03 -16.74 -15.70
CA ILE A 4 -2.78 -15.70 -14.99
C ILE A 4 -1.94 -15.29 -13.79
N THR A 5 -1.48 -14.04 -13.77
CA THR A 5 -0.78 -13.46 -12.63
C THR A 5 -1.78 -12.73 -11.72
N SER A 6 -1.52 -12.75 -10.42
CA SER A 6 -2.29 -11.94 -9.46
C SER A 6 -2.09 -10.46 -9.75
N ARG A 7 -3.18 -9.69 -9.74
CA ARG A 7 -3.14 -8.23 -9.91
C ARG A 7 -2.43 -7.58 -8.73
N LEU A 8 -1.45 -6.73 -9.01
CA LEU A 8 -0.80 -5.85 -8.04
C LEU A 8 -1.38 -4.44 -8.18
N GLU A 9 -1.54 -3.75 -7.06
CA GLU A 9 -2.00 -2.38 -7.01
C GLU A 9 -1.13 -1.59 -6.04
N ALA A 10 -0.91 -0.32 -6.34
CA ALA A 10 -0.11 0.57 -5.52
C ALA A 10 -0.75 1.96 -5.43
N VAL A 11 -0.53 2.63 -4.29
CA VAL A 11 -0.91 4.02 -4.07
C VAL A 11 0.22 4.73 -3.34
N GLN A 12 0.53 5.96 -3.73
CA GLN A 12 1.52 6.79 -3.04
C GLN A 12 0.84 7.58 -1.94
N TYR A 13 1.44 7.65 -0.76
CA TYR A 13 0.98 8.53 0.31
C TYR A 13 1.44 9.97 0.03
N ASP A 14 0.47 10.88 -0.08
CA ASP A 14 0.67 12.28 -0.48
C ASP A 14 0.57 13.29 0.67
N GLY A 15 0.42 12.81 1.91
CA GLY A 15 0.25 13.63 3.10
C GLY A 15 -1.20 14.03 3.39
N THR A 16 -2.14 13.70 2.49
CA THR A 16 -3.57 14.05 2.62
C THR A 16 -4.50 12.85 2.42
N ASN A 17 -4.01 11.77 1.81
CA ASN A 17 -4.78 10.59 1.46
C ASN A 17 -4.69 9.43 2.48
N GLY A 18 -4.21 9.68 3.70
CA GLY A 18 -4.04 8.63 4.72
C GLY A 18 -5.34 7.90 5.08
N ALA A 19 -6.45 8.64 5.15
CA ALA A 19 -7.78 8.06 5.38
C ALA A 19 -8.18 7.07 4.27
N PHE A 20 -7.99 7.46 2.99
CA PHE A 20 -8.25 6.60 1.84
C PHE A 20 -7.39 5.33 1.87
N ILE A 21 -6.10 5.47 2.19
CA ILE A 21 -5.18 4.34 2.28
C ILE A 21 -5.65 3.34 3.33
N ALA A 22 -6.05 3.81 4.51
CA ALA A 22 -6.49 2.95 5.60
C ALA A 22 -7.83 2.25 5.31
N SER A 23 -8.88 3.02 4.97
CA SER A 23 -10.25 2.51 4.90
C SER A 23 -10.62 1.89 3.56
N GLU A 24 -10.11 2.43 2.45
CA GLU A 24 -10.50 2.01 1.11
C GLU A 24 -9.46 1.09 0.47
N PHE A 25 -8.18 1.43 0.59
CA PHE A 25 -7.11 0.69 -0.05
C PHE A 25 -6.68 -0.56 0.74
N LEU A 26 -6.52 -0.47 2.05
CA LEU A 26 -6.15 -1.64 2.87
C LEU A 26 -7.37 -2.34 3.49
N SER A 27 -8.51 -1.64 3.57
CA SER A 27 -9.84 -2.16 3.94
C SER A 27 -9.99 -2.75 5.35
N SER A 28 -8.90 -3.12 6.03
CA SER A 28 -8.88 -3.69 7.38
C SER A 28 -7.95 -2.93 8.33
N THR A 29 -7.61 -1.69 7.98
CA THR A 29 -6.62 -0.89 8.68
C THR A 29 -7.24 0.43 9.12
N THR A 30 -6.83 0.95 10.26
CA THR A 30 -7.25 2.28 10.73
C THR A 30 -6.07 3.22 10.81
N VAL A 31 -6.33 4.52 10.73
CA VAL A 31 -5.29 5.54 10.94
C VAL A 31 -5.08 5.67 12.45
N GLY A 32 -3.89 5.32 12.92
CA GLY A 32 -3.49 5.59 14.30
C GLY A 32 -2.97 7.02 14.48
N SER A 33 -2.20 7.50 13.50
CA SER A 33 -1.72 8.89 13.44
C SER A 33 -1.42 9.27 11.99
N ASP A 34 -1.65 10.52 11.64
CA ASP A 34 -1.29 11.11 10.33
C ASP A 34 -0.93 12.58 10.57
N ASP A 35 0.34 12.93 10.36
CA ASP A 35 0.85 14.30 10.49
C ASP A 35 1.18 14.96 9.14
N GLY A 36 0.81 14.32 8.03
CA GLY A 36 1.13 14.76 6.67
C GLY A 36 2.57 14.48 6.22
N GLN A 37 3.43 13.93 7.09
CA GLN A 37 4.78 13.46 6.79
C GLN A 37 4.95 11.96 7.05
N LEU A 38 4.22 11.45 8.03
CA LEU A 38 4.21 10.07 8.47
C LEU A 38 2.76 9.66 8.77
N LEU A 39 2.32 8.64 8.07
CA LEU A 39 1.08 7.92 8.31
C LEU A 39 1.39 6.67 9.12
N ALA A 40 0.94 6.62 10.36
CA ALA A 40 0.94 5.43 11.19
C ALA A 40 -0.41 4.72 11.07
N LEU A 41 -0.36 3.51 10.54
CA LEU A 41 -1.50 2.63 10.38
C LEU A 41 -1.54 1.63 11.52
N VAL A 42 -2.74 1.29 11.96
CA VAL A 42 -2.99 0.25 12.96
C VAL A 42 -3.76 -0.87 12.30
N ASP A 43 -3.11 -2.02 12.21
CA ASP A 43 -3.69 -3.32 11.87
C ASP A 43 -3.46 -4.24 13.07
N GLY A 44 -4.42 -5.10 13.39
CA GLY A 44 -4.33 -6.06 14.50
C GLY A 44 -3.12 -7.02 14.43
N THR A 45 -2.38 -7.03 13.32
CA THR A 45 -1.20 -7.87 13.09
C THR A 45 0.11 -7.07 12.98
N ASN A 46 0.07 -5.86 12.43
CA ASN A 46 1.22 -5.01 12.21
C ASN A 46 0.79 -3.54 12.31
N ASP A 47 1.68 -2.67 12.78
CA ASP A 47 1.47 -1.21 12.77
C ASP A 47 2.36 -0.56 11.69
N PRO A 48 2.01 -0.67 10.39
CA PRO A 48 2.87 -0.16 9.34
C PRO A 48 2.95 1.36 9.37
N GLN A 49 4.15 1.87 9.13
CA GLN A 49 4.40 3.30 8.99
C GLN A 49 4.70 3.63 7.54
N VAL A 50 4.07 4.68 7.02
CA VAL A 50 4.20 5.13 5.63
C VAL A 50 4.66 6.59 5.64
N ARG A 51 5.84 6.86 5.08
CA ARG A 51 6.38 8.21 4.97
C ARG A 51 5.81 8.91 3.73
N LEU A 52 5.75 10.24 3.75
CA LEU A 52 5.37 11.04 2.59
C LEU A 52 6.18 10.63 1.35
N GLY A 53 5.48 10.42 0.24
CA GLY A 53 6.07 9.97 -1.02
C GLY A 53 6.37 8.47 -1.10
N TRP A 54 6.12 7.68 -0.03
CA TRP A 54 6.24 6.23 -0.08
C TRP A 54 5.00 5.59 -0.69
N TRP A 55 5.22 4.44 -1.31
CA TRP A 55 4.23 3.62 -1.97
C TRP A 55 3.73 2.53 -1.04
N VAL A 56 2.42 2.34 -0.99
CA VAL A 56 1.73 1.24 -0.31
C VAL A 56 1.29 0.25 -1.37
N ILE A 57 1.61 -1.04 -1.21
CA ILE A 57 1.31 -2.07 -2.22
C ILE A 57 0.37 -3.13 -1.64
N ARG A 58 -0.60 -3.54 -2.46
CA ARG A 58 -1.47 -4.69 -2.21
C ARG A 58 -1.52 -5.64 -3.39
N GLN A 59 -1.79 -6.90 -3.12
CA GLN A 59 -1.95 -7.96 -4.12
C GLN A 59 -3.34 -8.58 -4.02
N ALA A 60 -4.00 -8.75 -5.15
CA ALA A 60 -5.24 -9.52 -5.21
C ALA A 60 -4.94 -11.01 -4.95
N ILE A 61 -5.49 -11.55 -3.86
CA ILE A 61 -5.40 -12.98 -3.50
C ILE A 61 -6.67 -13.75 -3.88
N SER A 62 -7.81 -13.07 -3.95
CA SER A 62 -9.08 -13.60 -4.45
C SER A 62 -9.96 -12.42 -4.90
N VAL A 63 -11.15 -12.71 -5.44
CA VAL A 63 -12.11 -11.68 -5.87
C VAL A 63 -12.49 -10.80 -4.68
N GLY A 64 -12.10 -9.52 -4.74
CA GLY A 64 -12.36 -8.53 -3.68
C GLY A 64 -11.50 -8.68 -2.42
N LEU A 65 -10.55 -9.62 -2.40
CA LEU A 65 -9.63 -9.81 -1.27
C LEU A 65 -8.21 -9.43 -1.68
N PHE A 66 -7.64 -8.51 -0.93
CA PHE A 66 -6.30 -8.00 -1.13
C PHE A 66 -5.41 -8.27 0.08
N GLN A 67 -4.17 -8.66 -0.18
CA GLN A 67 -3.14 -8.81 0.81
C GLN A 67 -2.20 -7.59 0.76
N TYR A 68 -1.98 -6.95 1.90
CA TYR A 68 -0.94 -5.94 2.05
C TYR A 68 0.45 -6.57 1.90
N LEU A 69 1.29 -5.99 1.02
CA LEU A 69 2.64 -6.50 0.76
C LEU A 69 3.75 -5.68 1.42
N GLY A 70 3.48 -4.43 1.81
CA GLY A 70 4.48 -3.56 2.40
C GLY A 70 4.46 -2.13 1.86
N THR A 71 5.38 -1.33 2.39
CA THR A 71 5.65 0.04 1.97
C THR A 71 7.06 0.18 1.40
N TYR A 72 7.20 1.01 0.37
CA TYR A 72 8.45 1.20 -0.35
C TYR A 72 8.69 2.68 -0.62
N ASN A 73 9.94 3.13 -0.55
CA ASN A 73 10.30 4.43 -1.11
C ASN A 73 10.21 4.41 -2.65
N ASP A 74 10.33 5.56 -3.30
CA ASP A 74 10.16 5.66 -4.76
C ASP A 74 11.20 4.83 -5.53
N ASP A 75 12.46 4.82 -5.10
CA ASP A 75 13.54 4.09 -5.77
C ASP A 75 13.33 2.57 -5.70
N ASP A 76 13.00 2.05 -4.51
CA ASP A 76 12.70 0.64 -4.28
C ASP A 76 11.42 0.20 -5.00
N PHE A 77 10.40 1.07 -5.01
CA PHE A 77 9.17 0.83 -5.74
C PHE A 77 9.45 0.69 -7.23
N ARG A 78 10.20 1.62 -7.81
CA ARG A 78 10.56 1.56 -9.24
C ARG A 78 11.44 0.36 -9.56
N ALA A 79 12.41 0.02 -8.71
CA ALA A 79 13.28 -1.13 -8.94
C ALA A 79 12.53 -2.47 -8.93
N ARG A 80 11.42 -2.57 -8.18
CA ARG A 80 10.67 -3.83 -8.00
C ARG A 80 9.40 -3.93 -8.82
N TYR A 81 8.71 -2.81 -9.07
CA TYR A 81 7.34 -2.78 -9.56
C TYR A 81 7.08 -1.82 -10.71
N ALA A 82 7.98 -0.86 -10.99
CA ALA A 82 7.91 -0.17 -12.27
C ALA A 82 8.41 -1.16 -13.31
N GLU A 83 7.47 -1.82 -13.99
CA GLU A 83 7.78 -2.66 -15.14
C GLU A 83 8.69 -1.87 -16.10
N LEU A 84 9.87 -2.43 -16.36
CA LEU A 84 10.69 -2.09 -17.52
C LEU A 84 9.79 -2.20 -18.77
N PRO A 85 9.84 -1.19 -19.68
CA PRO A 85 9.00 -1.17 -20.87
C PRO A 85 9.20 -2.37 -21.81
#